data_AF-A0AA88Q2W3-F1
#
_entry.id   AF-A0AA88Q2W3-F1
#
_cell.length_a   1.000
_cell.length_b   1.000
_cell.length_c   1.000
_cell.angle_alpha   90.00
_cell.angle_beta   90.00
_cell.angle_gamma   90.00
#
_symmetry.space_group_name_H-M   'P 1'
#
loop_
_entity.id
_entity.type
_entity.pdbx_description
1 polymer ?
#
loop_
_entity_poly.entity_id
_entity_poly.type
_entity_poly.pdbx_seq_one_letter_code
_entity_poly.pdbx_strand_id
1 'polypeptide(L)'
;MLNVSVSVSQISTKLEHENGQMIAVCQATYKKTAPTLHWEPAFNHSSNRSSVKVGKSYMMENRVYLSDNLTINELTCVATYTSEFGSVQQNSTLKIPEGLKDSKSSFQWKIIAISVGSVCFIIVSLVMVYILRRKLSDLSALKMLCCKSKISTPAEDKPPQPADVEEVEPYASYIQRVNSIYNSSAELFNA
;
A
#
# COMPACT_ATOMS: atom_id res chain seq x y z
N MET A 1 27.65 50.77 37.57
CA MET A 1 27.21 49.53 36.89
C MET A 1 26.15 49.91 35.87
N LEU A 2 26.37 49.63 34.59
CA LEU A 2 25.37 49.92 33.55
C LEU A 2 24.33 48.79 33.57
N ASN A 3 23.16 49.03 34.17
CA ASN A 3 22.03 48.11 34.09
C ASN A 3 21.48 48.17 32.67
N VAL A 4 21.96 47.24 31.83
CA VAL A 4 21.50 47.12 30.45
C VAL A 4 20.41 46.08 30.40
N SER A 5 19.19 46.55 30.27
CA SER A 5 17.97 45.78 30.48
C SER A 5 17.05 45.97 29.30
N VAL A 6 17.05 45.02 28.38
CA VAL A 6 16.03 44.92 27.33
C VAL A 6 15.79 43.45 27.00
N SER A 7 14.51 43.11 26.97
CA SER A 7 13.89 41.80 26.97
C SER A 7 13.84 41.06 25.62
N VAL A 8 13.35 39.83 25.69
CA VAL A 8 12.68 39.15 24.58
C VAL A 8 11.57 40.06 24.04
N SER A 9 11.51 40.23 22.72
CA SER A 9 10.49 41.04 22.06
C SER A 9 9.30 40.22 21.59
N GLN A 10 9.55 38.96 21.21
CA GLN A 10 8.53 38.08 20.67
C GLN A 10 8.90 36.63 20.96
N ILE A 11 7.92 35.86 21.42
CA ILE A 11 7.96 34.41 21.51
C ILE A 11 6.90 33.84 20.57
N SER A 12 7.23 32.79 19.83
CA SER A 12 6.30 32.09 18.97
C SER A 12 6.58 30.60 18.98
N THR A 13 5.51 29.83 18.83
CA THR A 13 5.58 28.37 18.72
C THR A 13 4.97 27.93 17.40
N LYS A 14 5.53 26.88 16.81
CA LYS A 14 5.02 26.25 15.59
C LYS A 14 5.27 24.75 15.61
N LEU A 15 4.46 24.04 14.85
CA LEU A 15 4.59 22.61 14.63
C LEU A 15 5.14 22.37 13.23
N GLU A 16 6.28 21.69 13.13
CA GLU A 16 6.92 21.29 11.88
C GLU A 16 6.86 19.77 11.72
N HIS A 17 6.94 19.30 10.48
CA HIS A 17 7.10 17.89 10.14
C HIS A 17 8.35 17.72 9.30
N GLU A 18 9.31 16.95 9.80
CA GLU A 18 10.58 16.70 9.12
C GLU A 18 10.86 15.20 9.14
N ASN A 19 11.13 14.59 7.98
CA ASN A 19 11.40 13.16 7.84
C ASN A 19 10.34 12.23 8.45
N GLY A 20 9.07 12.65 8.44
CA GLY A 20 7.97 11.89 9.04
C GLY A 20 7.90 11.98 10.57
N GLN A 21 8.76 12.78 11.19
CA GLN A 21 8.75 13.07 12.62
C GLN A 21 8.18 14.46 12.87
N MET A 22 7.33 14.57 13.89
CA MET A 22 6.75 15.84 14.32
C MET A 22 7.76 16.59 15.20
N ILE A 23 7.91 17.90 14.99
CA ILE A 23 8.85 18.74 15.72
C ILE A 23 8.12 19.97 16.25
N ALA A 24 8.18 20.18 17.55
CA ALA A 24 7.76 21.42 18.18
C ALA A 24 8.92 22.41 18.15
N VAL A 25 8.68 23.59 17.58
CA VAL A 25 9.70 24.65 17.47
C VAL A 25 9.24 25.86 18.26
N CYS A 26 10.08 26.31 19.19
CA CYS A 26 9.90 27.56 19.91
C CYS A 26 10.96 28.56 19.48
N GLN A 27 10.52 29.75 19.07
CA GLN A 27 11.39 30.83 18.64
C GLN A 27 11.21 32.03 19.55
N ALA A 28 12.31 32.60 20.00
CA ALA A 28 12.33 33.83 20.79
C ALA A 28 13.30 34.84 20.18
N THR A 29 12.81 36.04 19.90
CA THR A 29 13.63 37.15 19.39
C THR A 29 14.07 38.04 20.55
N TYR A 30 15.36 38.34 20.64
CA TYR A 30 15.96 39.15 21.71
C TYR A 30 17.00 40.12 21.14
N LYS A 31 17.26 41.24 21.82
CA LYS A 31 18.22 42.26 21.33
C LYS A 31 19.56 42.22 22.05
N LYS A 32 19.54 42.06 23.38
CA LYS A 32 20.72 42.21 24.23
C LYS A 32 21.07 40.92 24.96
N THR A 33 20.15 40.44 25.80
CA THR A 33 20.38 39.26 26.63
C THR A 33 19.61 38.07 26.07
N ALA A 34 20.29 36.93 25.91
CA ALA A 34 19.66 35.69 25.46
C ALA A 34 18.72 35.16 26.57
N PRO A 35 17.47 34.80 26.23
CA PRO A 35 16.58 34.14 27.18
C PRO A 35 16.95 32.67 27.37
N THR A 36 16.50 32.11 28.48
CA THR A 36 16.44 30.65 28.66
C THR A 36 15.12 30.15 28.12
N LEU A 37 15.16 29.24 27.14
CA LEU A 37 13.98 28.59 26.57
C LEU A 37 13.85 27.16 27.08
N HIS A 38 12.68 26.81 27.61
CA HIS A 38 12.32 25.44 27.95
C HIS A 38 10.87 25.14 27.59
N TRP A 39 10.54 23.86 27.51
CA TRP A 39 9.20 23.38 27.20
C TRP A 39 8.54 22.81 28.46
N GLU A 40 7.25 23.08 28.61
CA GLU A 40 6.40 22.58 29.68
C GLU A 40 5.17 21.87 29.08
N PRO A 41 4.87 20.62 29.49
CA PRO A 41 5.62 19.80 30.45
C PRO A 41 7.02 19.42 29.93
N ALA A 42 7.96 19.16 30.85
CA ALA A 42 9.32 18.80 30.48
C ALA A 42 9.35 17.46 29.72
N PHE A 43 10.01 17.45 28.57
CA PHE A 43 10.18 16.25 27.76
C PHE A 43 11.53 15.61 28.00
N ASN A 44 11.54 14.28 28.14
CA ASN A 44 12.76 13.47 28.14
C ASN A 44 13.39 13.36 26.74
N HIS A 45 12.82 14.01 25.73
CA HIS A 45 13.33 14.00 24.37
C HIS A 45 14.44 15.04 24.18
N SER A 46 15.35 14.71 23.28
CA SER A 46 16.42 15.59 22.84
C SER A 46 15.84 16.93 22.40
N SER A 47 16.30 18.00 23.04
CA SER A 47 16.06 19.37 22.61
C SER A 47 17.29 19.90 21.89
N ASN A 48 17.11 20.49 20.71
CA ASN A 48 18.18 21.16 19.98
C ASN A 48 17.98 22.67 20.09
N ARG A 49 18.97 23.36 20.64
CA ARG A 49 18.97 24.82 20.79
C ARG A 49 19.95 25.45 19.81
N SER A 50 19.46 26.38 19.00
CA SER A 50 20.28 27.16 18.08
C SER A 50 19.99 28.65 18.24
N SER A 51 20.89 29.50 17.75
CA SER A 51 20.68 30.94 17.73
C SER A 51 21.28 31.58 16.50
N VAL A 52 20.55 32.50 15.88
CA VAL A 52 20.91 33.17 14.63
C VAL A 52 20.74 34.69 14.79
N LYS A 53 21.64 35.47 14.19
CA LYS A 53 21.52 36.93 14.16
C LYS A 53 20.54 37.36 13.05
N VAL A 54 19.55 38.17 13.40
CA VAL A 54 18.51 38.67 12.50
C VAL A 54 18.52 40.20 12.53
N GLY A 55 19.26 40.81 11.60
CA GLY A 55 19.45 42.25 11.53
C GLY A 55 20.15 42.81 12.77
N LYS A 56 19.42 43.59 13.58
CA LYS A 56 19.88 44.16 14.85
C LYS A 56 19.49 43.35 16.09
N SER A 57 18.76 42.25 15.90
CA SER A 57 18.31 41.34 16.95
C SER A 57 18.93 39.95 16.75
N TYR A 58 18.72 39.07 17.70
CA TYR A 58 19.04 37.66 17.65
C TYR A 58 17.75 36.86 17.82
N MET A 59 17.70 35.70 17.18
CA MET A 59 16.60 34.74 17.29
C MET A 59 17.18 33.46 17.86
N MET A 60 16.67 33.03 19.02
CA MET A 60 16.97 31.73 19.61
C MET A 60 15.83 30.77 19.26
N GLU A 61 16.21 29.55 18.90
CA GLU A 61 15.26 28.49 18.58
C GLU A 61 15.52 27.27 19.47
N ASN A 62 14.45 26.69 20.00
CA ASN A 62 14.48 25.43 20.73
C ASN A 62 13.53 24.44 20.03
N ARG A 63 14.10 23.38 19.45
CA ARG A 63 13.39 22.30 18.75
C ARG A 63 13.27 21.09 19.66
N VAL A 64 12.09 20.51 19.77
CA VAL A 64 11.85 19.23 20.46
C VAL A 64 11.18 18.27 19.51
N TYR A 65 11.76 17.07 19.38
CA TYR A 65 11.20 15.98 18.61
C TYR A 65 10.06 15.34 19.39
N LEU A 66 8.90 15.29 18.76
CA LEU A 66 7.68 14.74 19.30
C LEU A 66 7.53 13.29 18.85
N SER A 67 7.12 12.42 19.78
CA SER A 67 6.83 11.01 19.48
C SER A 67 5.45 10.85 18.85
N ASP A 68 5.25 9.83 18.03
CA ASP A 68 3.93 9.55 17.41
C ASP A 68 2.85 9.22 18.45
N ASN A 69 3.25 8.69 19.61
CA ASN A 69 2.35 8.23 20.69
C ASN A 69 2.18 9.26 21.83
N LEU A 70 2.21 10.56 21.53
CA LEU A 70 2.11 11.59 22.58
C LEU A 70 0.73 11.69 23.19
N THR A 71 0.61 11.47 24.50
CA THR A 71 -0.65 11.70 25.28
C THR A 71 -0.93 13.18 25.53
N ILE A 72 -0.01 14.07 25.17
CA ILE A 72 -0.06 15.49 25.50
C ILE A 72 -0.62 16.27 24.31
N ASN A 73 -1.63 17.10 24.58
CA ASN A 73 -2.33 17.89 23.57
C ASN A 73 -1.82 19.34 23.50
N GLU A 74 -1.05 19.78 24.49
CA GLU A 74 -0.56 21.15 24.59
C GLU A 74 0.88 21.19 25.07
N LEU A 75 1.67 22.07 24.46
CA LEU A 75 3.04 22.35 24.84
C LEU A 75 3.19 23.85 25.06
N THR A 76 3.71 24.24 26.20
CA THR A 76 4.02 25.65 26.45
C THR A 76 5.51 25.85 26.38
N CYS A 77 5.95 26.73 25.49
CA CYS A 77 7.32 27.24 25.54
C CYS A 77 7.38 28.40 26.51
N VAL A 78 8.33 28.35 27.45
CA VAL A 78 8.57 29.38 28.44
C VAL A 78 9.93 30.00 28.18
N ALA A 79 9.95 31.33 28.05
CA ALA A 79 11.15 32.14 27.88
C ALA A 79 11.40 32.96 29.15
N THR A 80 12.49 32.65 29.85
CA THR A 80 12.90 33.35 31.08
C THR A 80 14.05 34.30 30.78
N TYR A 81 13.93 35.57 31.18
CA TYR A 81 14.96 36.59 30.98
C TYR A 81 14.95 37.64 32.09
N THR A 82 16.07 38.34 32.27
CA THR A 82 16.20 39.44 33.24
C THR A 82 15.82 40.78 32.60
N SER A 83 14.91 41.51 33.24
CA SER A 83 14.47 42.86 32.88
C SER A 83 14.91 43.90 33.93
N GLU A 84 14.56 45.18 33.72
CA GLU A 84 14.78 46.27 34.69
C GLU A 84 14.17 45.97 36.06
N PHE A 85 13.03 45.27 36.05
CA PHE A 85 12.22 45.00 37.23
C PHE A 85 12.44 43.60 37.80
N GLY A 86 13.44 42.87 37.30
CA GLY A 86 13.77 41.51 37.74
C GLY A 86 13.51 40.43 36.69
N SER A 87 13.41 39.17 37.13
CA SER A 87 13.20 38.01 36.26
C SER A 87 11.76 37.98 35.72
N VAL A 88 11.63 37.90 34.40
CA VAL A 88 10.35 37.87 33.68
C VAL A 88 10.26 36.57 32.90
N GLN A 89 9.05 36.00 32.84
CA GLN A 89 8.73 34.83 32.02
C GLN A 89 7.70 35.22 30.96
N GLN A 90 7.90 34.76 29.73
CA GLN A 90 6.96 34.92 28.63
C GLN A 90 6.66 33.56 28.01
N ASN A 91 5.39 33.30 27.73
CA ASN A 91 4.90 31.97 27.44
C ASN A 91 4.21 31.96 26.08
N SER A 92 4.35 30.85 25.34
CA SER A 92 3.59 30.61 24.11
C SER A 92 3.15 29.16 24.07
N THR A 93 1.85 28.94 23.95
CA THR A 93 1.24 27.60 23.94
C THR A 93 0.98 27.12 22.52
N LEU A 94 1.49 25.93 22.22
CA LEU A 94 1.30 25.18 21.00
C LEU A 94 0.24 24.10 21.25
N LYS A 95 -0.84 24.12 20.47
CA LYS A 95 -1.84 23.04 20.47
C LYS A 95 -1.43 21.98 19.46
N ILE A 96 -1.31 20.74 19.91
CA ILE A 96 -1.01 19.60 19.06
C ILE A 96 -2.34 19.02 18.57
N PRO A 97 -2.57 18.89 17.25
CA PRO A 97 -3.79 18.30 16.74
C PRO A 97 -3.85 16.80 17.08
N GLU A 98 -4.91 16.37 17.76
CA GLU A 98 -5.14 14.96 18.17
C GLU A 98 -5.19 13.98 16.98
N GLY A 99 -5.53 14.48 15.79
CA GLY A 99 -5.80 13.67 14.60
C GLY A 99 -4.59 13.04 13.91
N LEU A 100 -3.35 13.25 14.39
CA LEU A 100 -2.17 12.66 13.73
C LEU A 100 -1.85 11.23 14.17
N LYS A 101 -2.41 10.77 15.30
CA LYS A 101 -2.27 9.37 15.75
C LYS A 101 -2.99 8.39 14.83
N ASP A 102 -4.08 8.83 14.21
CA ASP A 102 -4.97 7.96 13.44
C ASP A 102 -4.72 7.96 11.93
N SER A 103 -3.95 8.90 11.39
CA SER A 103 -3.77 8.97 9.93
C SER A 103 -2.98 7.76 9.40
N LYS A 104 -1.96 7.32 10.13
CA LYS A 104 -1.15 6.15 9.76
C LYS A 104 -1.94 4.84 9.94
N SER A 105 -2.70 4.72 11.03
CA SER A 105 -3.58 3.59 11.31
C SER A 105 -4.70 3.45 10.28
N SER A 106 -5.41 4.55 9.99
CA SER A 106 -6.51 4.58 9.02
C SER A 106 -6.04 4.30 7.59
N PHE A 107 -4.88 4.84 7.20
CA PHE A 107 -4.31 4.60 5.87
C PHE A 107 -3.85 3.15 5.70
N GLN A 108 -3.23 2.57 6.73
CA GLN A 108 -2.84 1.15 6.73
C GLN A 108 -4.06 0.23 6.66
N TRP A 109 -5.13 0.52 7.41
CA TRP A 109 -6.37 -0.26 7.34
C TRP A 109 -6.98 -0.21 5.94
N LYS A 110 -7.03 0.97 5.32
CA LYS A 110 -7.53 1.10 3.94
C LYS A 110 -6.71 0.27 2.95
N ILE A 111 -5.38 0.28 3.06
CA ILE A 111 -4.51 -0.55 2.21
C ILE A 111 -4.80 -2.03 2.40
N ILE A 112 -4.90 -2.49 3.64
CA ILE A 112 -5.21 -3.90 3.97
C ILE A 112 -6.59 -4.30 3.44
N ALA A 113 -7.60 -3.42 3.58
CA ALA A 113 -8.94 -3.69 3.08
C ALA A 113 -8.97 -3.80 1.55
N ILE A 114 -8.24 -2.93 0.84
CA ILE A 114 -8.14 -2.97 -0.62
C ILE A 114 -7.41 -4.24 -1.08
N SER A 115 -6.31 -4.62 -0.43
CA SER A 115 -5.56 -5.82 -0.81
C SER A 115 -6.37 -7.09 -0.59
N VAL A 116 -7.07 -7.22 0.55
CA VAL A 116 -7.92 -8.37 0.84
C VAL A 116 -9.11 -8.42 -0.12
N GLY A 117 -9.75 -7.28 -0.36
CA GLY A 117 -10.87 -7.17 -1.31
C GLY A 117 -10.47 -7.60 -2.72
N SER A 118 -9.31 -7.17 -3.20
CA SER A 118 -8.79 -7.55 -4.51
C SER A 118 -8.57 -9.06 -4.63
N VAL A 119 -7.92 -9.68 -3.64
CA VAL A 119 -7.66 -11.13 -3.67
C VAL A 119 -8.96 -11.93 -3.68
N CYS A 120 -9.93 -11.56 -2.85
CA CYS A 120 -11.25 -12.18 -2.83
C CYS A 120 -11.96 -12.04 -4.19
N PHE A 121 -11.89 -10.87 -4.83
CA PHE A 121 -12.47 -10.64 -6.15
C PHE A 121 -11.86 -11.54 -7.23
N ILE A 122 -10.54 -11.72 -7.23
CA ILE A 122 -9.85 -12.60 -8.18
C ILE A 122 -10.29 -14.05 -7.98
N ILE A 123 -10.35 -14.53 -6.73
CA ILE A 123 -10.77 -15.91 -6.42
C ILE A 123 -12.20 -16.17 -6.89
N VAL A 124 -13.14 -15.28 -6.57
CA VAL A 124 -14.55 -15.42 -6.99
C VAL A 124 -14.67 -15.41 -8.51
N SER A 125 -13.92 -14.54 -9.18
CA SER A 125 -13.90 -14.47 -10.64
C SER A 125 -13.38 -15.76 -11.27
N LEU A 126 -12.30 -16.34 -10.73
CA LEU A 126 -11.76 -17.61 -11.22
C LEU A 126 -12.73 -18.78 -11.03
N VAL A 127 -13.42 -18.84 -9.88
CA VAL A 127 -14.45 -19.86 -9.60
C VAL A 127 -15.62 -19.73 -10.59
N MET A 128 -16.11 -18.51 -10.83
CA MET A 128 -17.18 -18.27 -11.81
C MET A 128 -16.77 -18.68 -13.23
N VAL A 129 -15.57 -18.32 -13.66
CA VAL A 129 -15.04 -18.72 -14.97
C VAL A 129 -14.90 -20.24 -15.07
N TYR A 130 -14.45 -20.90 -14.00
CA TYR A 130 -14.34 -22.36 -13.96
C TYR A 130 -15.70 -23.05 -14.10
N ILE A 131 -16.72 -22.59 -13.38
CA ILE A 131 -18.09 -23.11 -13.46
C ILE A 131 -18.66 -22.90 -14.86
N LEU A 132 -18.48 -21.71 -15.44
CA LEU A 132 -18.98 -21.39 -16.78
C LEU A 132 -18.30 -22.26 -17.86
N ARG A 133 -16.97 -22.40 -17.79
CA ARG A 133 -16.23 -23.29 -18.70
C ARG A 133 -16.67 -24.74 -18.55
N ARG A 134 -16.87 -25.22 -17.32
CA ARG A 134 -17.35 -26.59 -17.08
C ARG A 134 -18.73 -26.81 -17.70
N LYS A 135 -19.68 -25.90 -17.48
CA LYS A 135 -21.03 -25.99 -18.07
C LYS A 135 -21.01 -25.92 -19.60
N LEU A 136 -20.15 -25.08 -20.18
CA LEU A 136 -19.97 -25.00 -21.63
C LEU A 136 -19.30 -26.26 -22.21
N SER A 137 -18.32 -26.84 -21.52
CA SER A 137 -17.71 -28.11 -21.91
C SER A 137 -18.69 -29.27 -21.82
N ASP A 138 -19.54 -29.32 -20.79
CA ASP A 138 -20.61 -30.33 -20.66
C ASP A 138 -21.62 -30.20 -21.81
N LEU A 139 -22.06 -28.97 -22.14
CA LEU A 139 -22.94 -28.69 -23.27
C LEU A 139 -22.29 -29.01 -24.62
N SER A 140 -21.00 -28.74 -24.78
CA SER A 140 -20.22 -29.07 -25.98
C SER A 140 -20.05 -30.58 -26.14
N ALA A 141 -19.81 -31.32 -25.06
CA ALA A 141 -19.76 -32.77 -25.06
C ALA A 141 -21.14 -33.38 -25.41
N LEU A 142 -22.22 -32.78 -24.91
CA LEU A 142 -23.59 -33.19 -25.22
C LEU A 142 -23.95 -32.90 -26.70
N LYS A 143 -23.46 -31.80 -27.27
CA LYS A 143 -23.59 -31.49 -28.70
C LYS A 143 -22.80 -32.47 -29.59
N MET A 144 -21.64 -32.95 -29.12
CA MET A 144 -20.83 -33.97 -29.81
C MET A 144 -21.54 -35.33 -29.89
N LEU A 145 -22.37 -35.68 -28.90
CA LEU A 145 -23.17 -36.91 -28.90
C LEU A 145 -24.39 -36.80 -29.85
N CYS A 146 -25.02 -35.63 -29.97
CA CYS A 146 -26.18 -35.43 -30.85
C CYS A 146 -25.85 -35.47 -32.36
N CYS A 147 -24.61 -35.17 -32.76
CA CYS A 147 -24.20 -35.26 -34.18
C CYS A 147 -23.81 -36.69 -34.62
N LYS A 148 -23.96 -37.70 -33.76
CA LYS A 148 -23.69 -39.11 -34.08
C LYS A 148 -24.96 -39.95 -34.32
N SER A 149 -26.14 -39.34 -34.45
CA SER A 149 -27.36 -40.03 -34.87
C SER A 149 -27.44 -40.10 -36.39
N LYS A 150 -26.85 -41.13 -36.99
CA LYS A 150 -27.09 -41.46 -38.40
C LYS A 150 -28.45 -42.17 -38.50
N ILE A 151 -29.41 -41.47 -39.11
CA ILE A 151 -30.46 -41.94 -40.04
C ILE A 151 -30.92 -43.40 -39.84
N SER A 152 -32.14 -43.57 -39.31
CA SER A 152 -32.97 -44.76 -39.53
C SER A 152 -33.80 -44.53 -40.80
N THR A 153 -33.46 -45.25 -41.86
CA THR A 153 -34.27 -45.42 -43.08
C THR A 153 -35.54 -46.25 -42.80
N PRO A 154 -36.61 -46.13 -43.63
CA PRO A 154 -37.94 -46.65 -43.34
C PRO A 154 -38.03 -48.16 -43.49
N ALA A 155 -38.93 -48.78 -42.71
CA ALA A 155 -39.21 -50.21 -42.77
C ALA A 155 -39.95 -50.58 -44.06
N GLU A 156 -39.30 -51.37 -44.92
CA GLU A 156 -39.91 -52.02 -46.07
C GLU A 156 -40.22 -53.47 -45.70
N ASP A 157 -41.50 -53.84 -45.83
CA ASP A 157 -42.08 -55.14 -45.53
C ASP A 157 -41.77 -56.12 -46.69
N LYS A 158 -41.34 -57.35 -46.37
CA LYS A 158 -40.88 -58.43 -47.29
C LYS A 158 -42.11 -59.18 -47.90
N PRO A 159 -42.05 -60.19 -48.84
CA PRO A 159 -40.92 -60.95 -49.46
C PRO A 159 -41.16 -61.47 -50.92
N PRO A 160 -40.56 -62.55 -51.48
CA PRO A 160 -39.34 -63.35 -51.19
C PRO A 160 -38.39 -63.57 -52.42
N GLN A 161 -37.12 -63.96 -52.23
CA GLN A 161 -36.39 -65.06 -52.93
C GLN A 161 -34.84 -64.96 -52.80
N PRO A 162 -34.08 -66.08 -53.04
CA PRO A 162 -32.89 -66.44 -52.26
C PRO A 162 -31.56 -66.34 -53.03
N ALA A 163 -30.51 -66.80 -52.34
CA ALA A 163 -29.13 -67.07 -52.78
C ALA A 163 -28.25 -65.81 -52.83
N ASP A 164 -27.41 -65.62 -51.82
CA ASP A 164 -26.04 -66.17 -51.74
C ASP A 164 -25.06 -65.10 -52.21
N VAL A 165 -23.85 -65.17 -51.67
CA VAL A 165 -22.64 -64.53 -52.17
C VAL A 165 -22.33 -63.14 -51.60
N GLU A 166 -21.47 -63.19 -50.59
CA GLU A 166 -20.20 -62.45 -50.53
C GLU A 166 -20.21 -61.06 -49.90
N GLU A 167 -20.01 -61.13 -48.58
CA GLU A 167 -19.18 -60.26 -47.76
C GLU A 167 -18.09 -59.51 -48.55
N VAL A 168 -18.32 -58.22 -48.86
CA VAL A 168 -17.25 -57.33 -49.33
C VAL A 168 -17.29 -56.05 -48.50
N GLU A 169 -16.44 -56.02 -47.47
CA GLU A 169 -16.08 -54.79 -46.76
C GLU A 169 -15.21 -53.90 -47.68
N PRO A 170 -15.54 -52.62 -47.89
CA PRO A 170 -14.60 -51.72 -48.52
C PRO A 170 -13.55 -51.26 -47.49
N TYR A 171 -12.32 -51.74 -47.71
CA TYR A 171 -11.06 -51.38 -47.07
C TYR A 171 -10.98 -49.93 -46.54
N ALA A 172 -10.77 -49.78 -45.24
CA ALA A 172 -10.32 -48.52 -44.64
C ALA A 172 -8.84 -48.30 -44.95
N SER A 173 -8.52 -47.22 -45.67
CA SER A 173 -7.14 -46.78 -45.88
C SER A 173 -6.53 -46.35 -44.54
N TYR A 174 -5.60 -47.13 -44.01
CA TYR A 174 -4.83 -46.75 -42.82
C TYR A 174 -3.87 -45.61 -43.18
N ILE A 175 -4.12 -44.41 -42.65
CA ILE A 175 -3.09 -43.35 -42.63
C ILE A 175 -2.11 -43.72 -41.53
N GLN A 176 -0.92 -44.17 -41.93
CA GLN A 176 0.20 -44.46 -41.06
C GLN A 176 0.69 -43.17 -40.39
N ARG A 177 0.28 -42.91 -39.14
CA ARG A 177 0.95 -41.91 -38.30
C ARG A 177 2.27 -42.51 -37.84
N VAL A 178 3.32 -42.26 -38.61
CA VAL A 178 4.70 -42.62 -38.26
C VAL A 178 5.02 -41.95 -36.92
N ASN A 179 5.28 -42.78 -35.92
CA ASN A 179 5.64 -42.37 -34.57
C ASN A 179 7.05 -41.77 -34.63
N SER A 180 7.17 -40.44 -34.57
CA SER A 180 8.42 -39.70 -34.77
C SER A 180 9.49 -39.91 -33.68
N ILE A 181 9.29 -40.86 -32.76
CA ILE A 181 10.17 -41.10 -31.62
C ILE A 181 11.44 -41.88 -32.02
N TYR A 182 11.47 -42.52 -33.19
CA TYR A 182 12.61 -43.34 -33.66
C TYR A 182 13.45 -42.69 -34.78
N ASN A 183 13.54 -41.36 -34.85
CA ASN A 183 14.43 -40.70 -35.82
C ASN A 183 15.47 -39.74 -35.20
N SER A 184 15.80 -39.90 -33.92
CA SER A 184 16.82 -39.05 -33.26
C SER A 184 18.01 -39.81 -32.67
N SER A 185 18.09 -41.13 -32.84
CA SER A 185 19.19 -41.94 -32.30
C SER A 185 20.12 -42.56 -33.36
N ALA A 186 19.85 -42.39 -34.66
CA ALA A 186 20.66 -42.96 -35.73
C ALA A 186 21.67 -42.00 -36.37
N GLU A 187 21.64 -40.70 -36.07
CA GLU A 187 22.60 -39.73 -36.64
C GLU A 187 23.87 -39.51 -35.79
N LEU A 188 24.00 -40.16 -34.63
CA LEU A 188 25.19 -40.02 -33.77
C LEU A 188 26.31 -41.02 -34.07
N PHE A 189 26.19 -41.82 -35.14
CA PHE A 189 27.23 -42.77 -35.57
C PHE A 189 27.81 -42.51 -36.97
N ASN A 190 27.53 -41.37 -37.60
CA ASN A 190 28.15 -40.99 -38.87
C ASN A 190 28.55 -39.50 -38.89
N ALA A 191 29.62 -39.15 -38.16
CA ALA A 191 30.55 -38.07 -38.50
C ALA A 191 31.84 -38.22 -37.69
#